data_AF-A0A7S2FN83-F1
#
_entry.id   AF-A0A7S2FN83-F1
#
_cell.length_a   1.000
_cell.length_b   1.000
_cell.length_c   1.000
_cell.angle_alpha   90.00
_cell.angle_beta   90.00
_cell.angle_gamma   90.00
#
_symmetry.space_group_name_H-M   'P 1'
#
loop_
_entity.id
_entity.type
_entity.pdbx_description
1 polymer ?
#
loop_
_entity_poly.entity_id
_entity_poly.type
_entity_poly.pdbx_seq_one_letter_code
_entity_poly.pdbx_strand_id
1 'polypeptide(L)'
;ARYMLEALFVEGWADQGHGYLRRGRPAAGRQLALVPLGAAAGKSTKGVAGRDSVVVKSGYYQLRAPPGLYRLSLQNGAEGEQLVFPKGSVELSELAGRSTLLHARIGLVAPAEDSAPGLMKPEASEASPEPEAADAYDGAGGDTS
;
A
#
# COMPACT_ATOMS: atom_id res chain seq x y z
N ALA A 1 40.70 2.45 17.01
CA ALA A 1 39.34 3.02 16.99
C ALA A 1 38.32 1.89 17.06
N ARG A 2 37.17 2.10 17.72
CA ARG A 2 36.03 1.16 17.70
C ARG A 2 34.93 1.78 16.85
N TYR A 3 34.42 1.03 15.88
CA TYR A 3 33.29 1.45 15.04
C TYR A 3 32.00 0.85 15.58
N MET A 4 30.92 1.63 15.60
CA MET A 4 29.60 1.21 16.06
C MET A 4 28.59 1.44 14.94
N LEU A 5 27.75 0.44 14.67
CA LEU A 5 26.62 0.58 13.76
C LEU A 5 25.53 1.41 14.45
N GLU A 6 25.31 2.63 13.97
CA GLU A 6 24.28 3.51 14.51
C GLU A 6 22.90 3.24 13.89
N ALA A 7 22.86 2.91 12.59
CA ALA A 7 21.60 2.71 11.87
C ALA A 7 21.76 1.90 10.59
N LEU A 8 20.62 1.39 10.11
CA LEU A 8 20.41 0.77 8.82
C LEU A 8 19.58 1.69 7.93
N PHE A 9 19.78 1.59 6.62
CA PHE A 9 19.02 2.32 5.61
C PHE A 9 17.96 1.41 4.99
N VAL A 10 16.77 1.99 4.83
CA VAL A 10 15.65 1.40 4.10
C VAL A 10 15.37 2.32 2.94
N GLU A 11 15.27 1.78 1.74
CA GLU A 11 15.00 2.60 0.57
C GLU A 11 13.91 1.98 -0.28
N GLY A 12 13.33 2.74 -1.19
CA GLY A 12 12.47 2.15 -2.20
C GLY A 12 11.61 3.17 -2.90
N TRP A 13 10.48 2.71 -3.44
CA TRP A 13 9.63 3.51 -4.31
C TRP A 13 8.20 3.53 -3.82
N ALA A 14 7.58 4.70 -3.82
CA ALA A 14 6.20 4.92 -3.45
C ALA A 14 5.36 5.35 -4.67
N ASP A 15 4.22 4.70 -4.87
CA ASP A 15 3.26 5.03 -5.94
C ASP A 15 1.81 5.14 -5.45
N GLN A 16 0.96 5.74 -6.28
CA GLN A 16 -0.48 5.87 -6.07
C GLN A 16 -1.28 4.92 -6.96
N GLY A 17 -0.76 3.72 -7.23
CA GLY A 17 -1.42 2.74 -8.08
C GLY A 17 -2.71 2.17 -7.47
N HIS A 18 -3.60 1.65 -8.33
CA HIS A 18 -4.77 0.89 -7.89
C HIS A 18 -4.46 -0.62 -7.89
N GLY A 19 -4.86 -1.32 -6.83
CA GLY A 19 -4.61 -2.75 -6.65
C GLY A 19 -3.18 -3.08 -6.23
N TYR A 20 -2.76 -4.35 -6.36
CA TYR A 20 -1.40 -4.81 -5.98
C TYR A 20 -0.42 -4.86 -7.17
N LEU A 21 -0.91 -4.98 -8.39
CA LEU A 21 -0.10 -5.37 -9.56
C LEU A 21 0.33 -4.20 -10.48
N ARG A 22 -0.37 -3.06 -10.48
CA ARG A 22 -0.06 -1.94 -11.38
C ARG A 22 0.68 -0.82 -10.65
N ARG A 23 1.91 -0.51 -11.09
CA ARG A 23 2.62 0.72 -10.66
C ARG A 23 1.83 1.94 -11.11
N GLY A 24 1.50 2.81 -10.16
CA GLY A 24 0.80 4.07 -10.42
C GLY A 24 1.76 5.24 -10.62
N ARG A 25 1.20 6.46 -10.54
CA ARG A 25 2.01 7.68 -10.50
C ARG A 25 2.87 7.70 -9.23
N PRO A 26 4.10 8.25 -9.28
CA PRO A 26 4.90 8.46 -8.08
C PRO A 26 4.14 9.23 -7.01
N ALA A 27 4.21 8.78 -5.76
CA ALA A 27 3.54 9.44 -4.63
C ALA A 27 4.37 10.62 -4.10
N ALA A 28 4.82 11.48 -4.99
CA ALA A 28 5.73 12.59 -4.69
C ALA A 28 5.12 13.56 -3.66
N GLY A 29 5.94 14.05 -2.73
CA GLY A 29 5.54 14.97 -1.67
C GLY A 29 4.91 14.28 -0.44
N ARG A 30 4.67 12.97 -0.48
CA ARG A 30 4.17 12.22 0.69
C ARG A 30 5.29 11.95 1.69
N GLN A 31 4.98 12.08 2.97
CA GLN A 31 5.94 11.82 4.04
C GLN A 31 5.70 10.44 4.64
N LEU A 32 6.70 9.57 4.52
CA LEU A 32 6.72 8.23 5.10
C LEU A 32 7.58 8.21 6.35
N ALA A 33 7.25 7.35 7.31
CA ALA A 33 8.06 7.16 8.51
C ALA A 33 8.11 5.71 8.98
N LEU A 34 9.22 5.33 9.61
CA LEU A 34 9.37 4.08 10.37
C LEU A 34 8.97 4.30 11.82
N VAL A 35 7.87 3.66 12.22
CA VAL A 35 7.35 3.70 13.59
C VAL A 35 7.70 2.38 14.30
N PRO A 36 8.44 2.39 15.41
CA PRO A 36 8.81 1.15 16.11
C PRO A 36 7.58 0.40 16.62
N LEU A 37 7.56 -0.92 16.42
CA LEU A 37 6.50 -1.79 16.95
C LEU A 37 6.74 -2.04 18.45
N GLY A 38 5.68 -1.93 19.25
CA GLY A 38 5.76 -2.13 20.71
C GLY A 38 6.25 -0.91 21.51
N ALA A 39 6.62 0.19 20.86
CA ALA A 39 6.70 1.47 21.55
C ALA A 39 5.27 1.90 21.91
N ALA A 40 4.95 1.94 23.20
CA ALA A 40 3.68 2.47 23.68
C ALA A 40 3.40 3.80 22.97
N ALA A 41 2.23 3.92 22.34
CA ALA A 41 1.77 5.13 21.66
C ALA A 41 1.86 6.29 22.66
N GLY A 42 2.93 7.09 22.59
CA GLY A 42 3.25 8.10 23.61
C GLY A 42 4.73 8.23 23.96
N LYS A 43 5.57 7.21 23.73
CA LYS A 43 7.04 7.40 23.79
C LYS A 43 7.50 8.09 22.51
N SER A 44 7.57 9.42 22.61
CA SER A 44 8.22 10.36 21.71
C SER A 44 9.25 9.69 20.78
N THR A 45 8.95 9.70 19.47
CA THR A 45 9.87 9.37 18.38
C THR A 45 11.03 10.36 18.24
N LYS A 46 11.07 11.42 19.07
CA LYS A 46 12.18 12.39 19.12
C LYS A 46 13.45 11.68 19.57
N GLY A 47 14.39 11.49 18.66
CA GLY A 47 15.72 11.01 19.00
C GLY A 47 16.50 10.36 17.87
N VAL A 48 15.85 9.97 16.77
CA VAL A 48 16.57 9.37 15.63
C VAL A 48 16.22 10.15 14.36
N ALA A 49 17.19 10.91 13.87
CA ALA A 49 17.09 11.65 12.61
C ALA A 49 17.00 10.68 11.42
N GLY A 50 16.13 11.01 10.45
CA GLY A 50 15.94 10.22 9.23
C GLY A 50 14.98 9.05 9.35
N ARG A 51 14.25 8.92 10.47
CA ARG A 51 13.15 7.94 10.58
C ARG A 51 11.95 8.28 9.72
N ASP A 52 11.88 9.50 9.23
CA ASP A 52 10.90 10.01 8.29
C ASP A 52 11.60 10.56 7.04
N SER A 53 10.88 10.51 5.92
CA SER A 53 11.40 10.92 4.61
C SER A 53 10.27 11.35 3.71
N VAL A 54 10.56 12.28 2.81
CA VAL A 54 9.63 12.74 1.79
C VAL A 54 9.92 11.99 0.50
N VAL A 55 8.86 11.44 -0.10
CA VAL A 55 8.91 10.81 -1.41
C VAL A 55 9.24 11.86 -2.47
N VAL A 56 10.32 11.66 -3.22
CA VAL A 56 10.74 12.59 -4.28
C VAL A 56 9.94 12.37 -5.57
N LYS A 57 10.14 13.22 -6.59
CA LYS A 57 9.40 13.17 -7.87
C LYS A 57 9.48 11.82 -8.60
N SER A 58 10.57 11.08 -8.45
CA SER A 58 10.75 9.72 -9.02
C SER A 58 10.00 8.63 -8.24
N GLY A 59 9.38 8.98 -7.12
CA GLY A 59 8.76 8.04 -6.18
C GLY A 59 9.76 7.48 -5.17
N TYR A 60 11.04 7.80 -5.29
CA TYR A 60 12.05 7.28 -4.38
C TYR A 60 11.91 7.87 -2.97
N TYR A 61 12.22 7.07 -1.96
CA TYR A 61 12.37 7.51 -0.58
C TYR A 61 13.47 6.71 0.11
N GLN A 62 14.07 7.29 1.15
CA GLN A 62 15.09 6.66 1.97
C GLN A 62 14.88 7.01 3.44
N LEU A 63 14.85 5.99 4.30
CA LEU A 63 14.63 6.06 5.73
C LEU A 63 15.83 5.46 6.46
N ARG A 64 16.06 5.89 7.70
CA ARG A 64 17.18 5.49 8.55
C ARG A 64 16.64 5.12 9.94
N ALA A 65 16.97 3.93 10.41
CA ALA A 65 16.62 3.50 11.76
C ALA A 65 17.61 2.45 12.29
N PRO A 66 17.82 2.36 13.61
CA PRO A 66 18.60 1.27 14.20
C PRO A 66 17.92 -0.09 13.96
N PRO A 67 18.65 -1.21 14.06
CA PRO A 67 18.07 -2.54 13.96
C PRO A 67 16.86 -2.71 14.90
N GLY A 68 15.80 -3.36 14.42
CA GLY A 68 14.56 -3.55 15.15
C GLY A 68 13.34 -3.78 14.27
N LEU A 69 12.17 -3.90 14.91
CA LEU A 69 10.88 -4.08 14.24
C LEU A 69 10.13 -2.76 14.14
N TYR A 70 9.73 -2.41 12.92
CA TYR A 70 9.07 -1.14 12.60
C TYR A 70 7.79 -1.38 11.80
N ARG A 71 6.96 -0.35 11.70
CA ARG A 71 5.85 -0.23 10.76
C ARG A 71 6.09 0.99 9.90
N LEU A 72 5.95 0.84 8.59
CA LEU A 72 5.94 1.98 7.68
C LEU A 72 4.59 2.70 7.82
N SER A 73 4.60 4.01 8.00
CA SER A 73 3.39 4.82 8.11
C SER A 73 3.44 6.05 7.22
N LEU A 74 2.27 6.50 6.76
CA LEU A 74 2.09 7.79 6.12
C LEU A 74 1.87 8.85 7.22
N GLN A 75 2.68 9.90 7.26
CA GLN A 75 2.60 10.96 8.28
C GLN A 75 1.69 12.13 7.84
N ASN A 76 1.79 12.53 6.58
CA ASN A 76 1.07 13.68 6.01
C ASN A 76 0.35 13.27 4.71
N GLY A 77 -0.68 12.43 4.84
CA GLY A 77 -1.60 12.09 3.75
C GLY A 77 -2.61 13.20 3.50
N ALA A 78 -3.12 13.31 2.28
CA ALA A 78 -4.36 14.07 2.06
C ALA A 78 -5.52 13.35 2.78
N GLU A 79 -6.62 14.05 3.03
CA GLU A 79 -7.78 13.45 3.69
C GLU A 79 -8.23 12.17 2.96
N GLY A 80 -8.38 11.08 3.72
CA GLY A 80 -8.74 9.76 3.19
C GLY A 80 -7.59 8.92 2.60
N GLU A 81 -6.37 9.46 2.49
CA GLU A 81 -5.22 8.67 2.03
C GLU A 81 -4.62 7.81 3.14
N GLN A 82 -4.29 6.57 2.79
CA GLN A 82 -3.58 5.65 3.68
C GLN A 82 -2.51 4.87 2.93
N LEU A 83 -1.55 4.36 3.70
CA LEU A 83 -0.58 3.39 3.19
C LEU A 83 -1.28 2.04 2.99
N VAL A 84 -1.45 1.65 1.73
CA VAL A 84 -2.10 0.40 1.32
C VAL A 84 -1.10 -0.77 1.30
N PHE A 85 0.18 -0.49 1.08
CA PHE A 85 1.26 -1.49 1.10
C PHE A 85 2.58 -0.83 1.53
N PRO A 86 3.45 -1.52 2.29
CA PRO A 86 3.24 -2.84 2.90
C PRO A 86 2.26 -2.80 4.09
N LYS A 87 1.38 -3.80 4.18
CA LYS A 87 0.53 -4.03 5.36
C LYS A 87 1.27 -4.94 6.33
N GLY A 88 2.10 -4.38 7.21
CA GLY A 88 2.83 -5.22 8.16
C GLY A 88 4.02 -4.56 8.84
N SER A 89 4.83 -5.41 9.45
CA SER A 89 6.09 -5.04 10.07
C SER A 89 7.23 -5.08 9.07
N VAL A 90 8.15 -4.13 9.19
CA VAL A 90 9.45 -4.11 8.55
C VAL A 90 10.47 -4.50 9.62
N GLU A 91 11.15 -5.62 9.41
CA GLU A 91 12.26 -6.03 10.27
C GLU A 91 13.58 -5.51 9.70
N LEU A 92 14.36 -4.83 10.53
CA LEU A 92 15.71 -4.37 10.23
C LEU A 92 16.69 -5.15 11.10
N SER A 93 17.26 -6.22 10.55
CA SER A 93 18.13 -7.14 11.30
C SER A 93 19.53 -7.33 10.69
N GLU A 94 19.73 -7.07 9.39
CA GLU A 94 21.00 -7.37 8.71
C GLU A 94 21.91 -6.17 8.46
N LEU A 95 23.22 -6.41 8.61
CA LEU A 95 24.35 -5.49 8.43
C LEU A 95 24.96 -5.57 7.01
N ALA A 96 24.42 -6.42 6.14
CA ALA A 96 25.07 -6.85 4.91
C ALA A 96 24.94 -5.85 3.75
N GLY A 97 25.10 -4.54 3.99
CA GLY A 97 25.17 -3.50 2.94
C GLY A 97 23.97 -3.43 1.97
N ARG A 98 22.93 -4.21 2.21
CA ARG A 98 21.71 -4.30 1.43
C ARG A 98 20.71 -3.39 2.10
N SER A 99 20.50 -2.24 1.48
CA SER A 99 19.28 -1.47 1.73
C SER A 99 18.08 -2.40 1.52
N THR A 100 17.16 -2.42 2.49
CA THR A 100 15.90 -3.12 2.29
C THR A 100 15.10 -2.34 1.27
N LEU A 101 14.95 -2.89 0.06
CA LEU A 101 14.14 -2.29 -1.00
C LEU A 101 12.65 -2.51 -0.71
N LEU A 102 11.98 -1.47 -0.25
CA LEU A 102 10.56 -1.48 0.08
C LEU A 102 9.74 -0.72 -0.95
N HIS A 103 8.80 -1.42 -1.57
CA HIS A 103 7.75 -0.75 -2.34
C HIS A 103 6.65 -0.27 -1.39
N ALA A 104 6.22 0.98 -1.56
CA ALA A 104 5.15 1.59 -0.80
C ALA A 104 3.99 1.98 -1.75
N ARG A 105 2.76 1.79 -1.31
CA ARG A 105 1.57 2.21 -2.07
C ARG A 105 0.68 3.06 -1.21
N ILE A 106 0.32 4.23 -1.72
CA ILE A 106 -0.59 5.18 -1.07
C ILE A 106 -1.88 5.21 -1.88
N GLY A 107 -3.01 5.03 -1.23
CA GLY A 107 -4.30 5.02 -1.89
C GLY A 107 -5.37 5.67 -1.02
N LEU A 108 -6.47 6.06 -1.66
CA LEU A 108 -7.68 6.48 -0.96
C LEU A 108 -8.38 5.25 -0.41
N VAL A 109 -8.74 5.27 0.87
CA VAL A 109 -9.64 4.27 1.44
C VAL A 109 -11.06 4.76 1.15
N ALA A 110 -11.83 3.98 0.39
CA ALA A 110 -13.26 4.22 0.29
C ALA A 110 -13.85 4.25 1.70
N PRO A 111 -14.75 5.19 2.04
CA PRO A 111 -15.42 5.15 3.32
C PRO A 111 -16.00 3.75 3.50
N ALA A 112 -15.69 3.13 4.63
CA ALA A 112 -16.20 1.80 4.94
C ALA A 112 -17.71 1.83 4.75
N GLU A 113 -18.24 1.11 3.77
CA GLU A 113 -19.66 0.85 3.72
C GLU A 113 -20.01 0.17 5.04
N ASP A 114 -20.94 0.79 5.76
CA ASP A 114 -21.44 0.38 7.05
C ASP A 114 -21.64 -1.13 7.08
N SER A 115 -20.99 -1.75 8.06
CA SER A 115 -21.33 -3.10 8.50
C SER A 115 -22.71 -3.06 9.17
N ALA A 116 -23.77 -3.01 8.36
CA ALA A 116 -25.13 -3.28 8.81
C ALA A 116 -25.38 -4.79 8.68
N PRO A 117 -25.79 -5.50 9.74
CA PRO A 117 -26.26 -6.88 9.62
C PRO A 117 -27.62 -6.83 8.93
N GLY A 118 -27.62 -6.91 7.59
CA GLY A 118 -28.83 -7.06 6.80
C GLY A 118 -29.50 -8.39 7.13
N LEU A 119 -30.71 -8.32 7.69
CA LEU A 119 -31.65 -9.44 7.78
C LEU A 119 -31.76 -10.11 6.40
N MET A 120 -31.14 -11.27 6.23
CA MET A 120 -31.49 -12.18 5.14
C MET A 120 -32.79 -12.88 5.52
N LYS A 121 -33.86 -12.52 4.80
CA LYS A 121 -35.05 -13.36 4.64
C LYS A 121 -34.87 -14.10 3.30
N PRO A 122 -34.58 -15.41 3.28
CA PRO A 122 -34.54 -16.14 2.03
C PRO A 122 -35.96 -16.60 1.68
N GLU A 123 -36.57 -15.98 0.67
CA GLU A 123 -37.58 -16.64 -0.13
C GLU A 123 -36.85 -17.51 -1.17
N ALA A 124 -36.84 -18.82 -0.91
CA ALA A 124 -36.73 -19.88 -1.91
C ALA A 124 -38.17 -20.40 -2.12
N SER A 125 -38.63 -20.91 -3.26
CA SER A 125 -37.96 -21.67 -4.32
C SER A 125 -38.94 -21.84 -5.50
N GLU A 126 -38.39 -22.27 -6.64
CA GLU A 126 -39.02 -23.03 -7.75
C GLU A 126 -39.89 -22.28 -8.79
N ALA A 127 -39.73 -22.48 -10.11
CA ALA A 127 -38.91 -23.40 -10.89
C ALA A 127 -38.73 -22.90 -12.34
N SER A 128 -37.58 -23.23 -12.95
CA SER A 128 -37.35 -23.33 -14.41
C SER A 128 -38.09 -24.57 -14.98
N PRO A 129 -38.24 -24.83 -16.31
CA PRO A 129 -37.37 -24.50 -17.46
C PRO A 129 -38.13 -24.05 -18.75
N GLU A 130 -37.50 -23.55 -19.82
CA GLU A 130 -36.93 -24.35 -20.92
C GLU A 130 -36.06 -23.51 -21.88
N PRO A 131 -35.20 -24.15 -22.70
CA PRO A 131 -34.17 -23.50 -23.50
C PRO A 131 -34.50 -23.49 -25.00
N GLU A 132 -34.35 -22.36 -25.71
CA GLU A 132 -34.27 -22.39 -27.17
C GLU A 132 -33.35 -21.32 -27.78
N ALA A 133 -32.57 -21.83 -28.74
CA ALA A 133 -32.04 -21.23 -29.96
C ALA A 133 -31.05 -20.05 -29.87
N ALA A 134 -29.83 -20.39 -30.29
CA ALA A 134 -28.83 -19.49 -30.81
C ALA A 134 -29.35 -18.72 -32.03
N ASP A 135 -29.03 -17.43 -32.10
CA ASP A 135 -28.77 -16.69 -33.35
C ASP A 135 -27.82 -15.53 -32.97
N ALA A 136 -26.54 -15.67 -33.29
CA ALA A 136 -25.91 -15.17 -34.51
C ALA A 136 -25.62 -13.66 -34.42
N TYR A 137 -24.35 -13.37 -34.13
CA TYR A 137 -23.71 -12.05 -34.20
C TYR A 137 -23.91 -11.46 -35.60
N ASP A 138 -24.52 -10.28 -35.70
CA ASP A 138 -24.52 -9.47 -36.92
C ASP A 138 -23.35 -8.46 -36.84
N GLY A 139 -22.28 -8.77 -37.58
CA GLY A 139 -21.07 -7.98 -37.67
C GLY A 139 -21.14 -7.00 -38.84
N ALA A 140 -20.89 -5.73 -38.56
CA ALA A 140 -20.73 -4.69 -39.57
C ALA A 140 -19.41 -4.83 -40.35
N GLY A 141 -19.49 -4.92 -41.68
CA GLY A 141 -18.39 -4.79 -42.64
C GLY A 141 -18.89 -5.27 -44.01
N GLY A 142 -18.93 -4.51 -45.10
CA GLY A 142 -17.97 -3.51 -45.56
C GLY A 142 -17.04 -4.16 -46.59
N ASP A 143 -17.50 -4.37 -47.82
CA ASP A 143 -16.97 -3.74 -49.05
C ASP A 143 -17.65 -4.33 -50.30
N THR A 144 -17.90 -3.46 -51.28
CA THR A 144 -18.42 -3.78 -52.61
C THR A 144 -17.29 -3.66 -53.62
N SER A 145 -17.02 -4.74 -54.35
CA SER A 145 -16.25 -4.72 -55.61
C SER A 145 -16.61 -5.92 -56.47
#